data_AF-W9TDB0-F1
#
_entry.id   AF-W9TDB0-F1
#
_cell.length_a   1.000
_cell.length_b   1.000
_cell.length_c   1.000
_cell.angle_alpha   90.00
_cell.angle_beta   90.00
_cell.angle_gamma   90.00
#
_symmetry.space_group_name_H-M   'P 1'
#
loop_
_entity.id
_entity.type
_entity.pdbx_description
1 polymer ?
#
loop_
_entity_poly.entity_id
_entity_poly.type
_entity_poly.pdbx_seq_one_letter_code
_entity_poly.pdbx_strand_id
1 'polypeptide(L)' 'MVLNGAKIGKHCIVGANTLIAEGKEIPDGSLVVGSPGKVVRELSEEQKKMLEASAAHYVHNAQRYARDLERDE' A
#
# COMPACT_ATOMS: atom_id res chain seq x y z
N MET A 1 -5.66 8.70 -3.80
CA MET A 1 -4.86 9.92 -4.05
C MET A 1 -4.15 10.32 -2.77
N VAL A 2 -2.89 10.70 -2.84
CA VAL A 2 -2.09 11.19 -1.71
C VAL A 2 -1.64 12.60 -2.04
N LEU A 3 -1.96 13.58 -1.19
CA LEU A 3 -1.61 14.98 -1.40
C LEU A 3 -0.26 15.35 -0.76
N ASN A 4 0.23 16.55 -1.08
CA ASN A 4 1.55 17.02 -0.67
C ASN A 4 1.76 16.99 0.85
N GLY A 5 3.00 16.76 1.28
CA GLY A 5 3.37 16.79 2.70
C GLY A 5 2.73 15.70 3.57
N ALA A 6 1.91 14.80 3.01
CA ALA A 6 1.38 13.66 3.75
C ALA A 6 2.51 12.71 4.17
N LYS A 7 2.46 12.22 5.40
CA LYS A 7 3.41 11.25 5.96
C LYS A 7 2.66 9.97 6.29
N ILE A 8 3.03 8.87 5.64
CA ILE A 8 2.41 7.57 5.86
C ILE A 8 3.44 6.67 6.55
N GLY A 9 3.07 6.19 7.74
CA GLY A 9 3.89 5.29 8.53
C GLY A 9 4.17 3.95 7.86
N LYS A 10 5.07 3.17 8.46
CA LYS A 10 5.42 1.83 7.99
C LYS A 10 4.23 0.89 8.10
N HIS A 11 4.18 -0.11 7.22
CA HIS A 11 3.15 -1.16 7.22
C HIS A 11 1.70 -0.62 7.22
N CYS A 12 1.44 0.50 6.55
CA CYS A 12 0.07 1.00 6.36
C CYS A 12 -0.64 0.33 5.18
N ILE A 13 -1.97 0.21 5.26
CA ILE A 13 -2.83 -0.08 4.11
C ILE A 13 -3.70 1.15 3.83
N VAL A 14 -3.57 1.70 2.63
CA VAL A 14 -4.46 2.72 2.10
C VAL A 14 -5.50 2.03 1.22
N GLY A 15 -6.76 2.07 1.63
CA GLY A 15 -7.86 1.44 0.91
C GLY A 15 -8.08 2.03 -0.47
N ALA A 16 -8.71 1.25 -1.35
CA ALA A 16 -9.06 1.72 -2.69
C ALA A 16 -9.88 3.02 -2.63
N ASN A 17 -9.62 3.92 -3.59
CA ASN A 17 -10.28 5.22 -3.70
C ASN A 17 -10.15 6.13 -2.44
N THR A 18 -9.10 5.94 -1.64
CA THR A 18 -8.86 6.78 -0.46
C THR A 18 -8.12 8.07 -0.84
N LEU A 19 -8.54 9.20 -0.27
CA LEU A 19 -7.85 10.50 -0.38
C LEU A 19 -7.10 10.82 0.92
N ILE A 20 -5.79 10.79 0.89
CA ILE A 20 -4.96 11.31 1.99
C ILE A 20 -4.76 12.80 1.78
N ALA A 21 -5.32 13.60 2.71
CA ALA A 21 -5.28 15.06 2.66
C ALA A 21 -3.85 15.61 2.83
N GLU A 22 -3.64 16.86 2.41
CA GLU A 22 -2.35 17.55 2.51
C GLU A 22 -1.87 17.62 3.96
N GLY A 23 -0.58 17.37 4.19
CA GLY A 23 0.04 17.40 5.52
C GLY A 23 -0.44 16.31 6.49
N LYS A 24 -1.29 15.37 6.05
CA LYS A 24 -1.85 14.35 6.94
C LYS A 24 -0.78 13.36 7.39
N GLU A 25 -0.69 13.14 8.70
CA GLU A 25 0.18 12.14 9.30
C GLU A 25 -0.62 10.88 9.67
N ILE A 26 -0.20 9.73 9.15
CA ILE A 26 -0.80 8.41 9.39
C ILE A 26 0.20 7.56 10.19
N PRO A 27 -0.17 7.04 11.38
CA PRO A 27 0.71 6.19 12.19
C PRO A 27 1.06 4.86 11.52
N ASP A 28 2.17 4.26 11.94
CA ASP A 28 2.58 2.92 11.52
C ASP A 28 1.46 1.88 11.76
N GLY A 29 1.36 0.90 10.86
CA GLY A 29 0.39 -0.18 10.99
C GLY A 29 -1.06 0.24 10.82
N SER A 30 -1.36 1.38 10.19
CA SER A 30 -2.73 1.88 10.06
C SER A 30 -3.46 1.33 8.83
N LEU A 31 -4.74 0.98 8.98
CA LEU A 31 -5.69 0.87 7.86
C LEU A 31 -6.42 2.21 7.68
N VAL A 32 -6.30 2.80 6.49
CA VAL A 32 -6.90 4.09 6.16
C VAL A 32 -7.89 3.95 5.01
N VAL A 33 -9.10 4.48 5.17
CA VAL A 33 -10.15 4.42 4.13
C VAL A 33 -10.92 5.74 3.99
N GLY A 34 -11.46 6.00 2.80
CA GLY A 34 -12.42 7.07 2.52
C GLY A 34 -11.83 8.34 1.90
N SER A 35 -12.68 9.32 1.64
CA SER A 35 -12.31 10.62 1.07
C SER A 35 -13.08 11.74 1.79
N PRO A 36 -12.44 12.49 2.72
CA PRO A 36 -11.05 12.37 3.15
C PRO A 36 -10.79 11.10 3.99
N GLY A 37 -9.63 10.50 3.81
CA GLY A 37 -9.22 9.23 4.42
C GLY A 37 -9.08 9.32 5.94
N LYS A 38 -9.59 8.32 6.65
CA LYS A 38 -9.53 8.20 8.12
C LYS A 38 -8.89 6.87 8.51
N VAL A 39 -8.09 6.88 9.59
CA VAL A 39 -7.61 5.65 10.22
C VAL A 39 -8.82 4.98 10.86
N VAL A 40 -9.11 3.75 10.45
CA VAL A 40 -10.27 3.00 10.97
C VAL A 40 -9.89 1.92 11.98
N ARG A 41 -8.65 1.43 11.92
CA ARG A 41 -8.06 0.49 12.88
C ARG A 41 -6.56 0.32 12.62
N GLU A 42 -5.88 -0.32 13.57
CA GLU A 42 -4.54 -0.86 13.37
C GLU A 42 -4.58 -2.24 12.67
N LEU A 43 -3.48 -2.59 12.02
CA LEU A 43 -3.24 -3.88 11.39
C LEU A 43 -2.64 -4.86 12.41
N SER A 44 -3.03 -6.12 12.29
CA SER A 44 -2.39 -7.21 13.05
C SER A 44 -0.97 -7.49 12.53
N GLU A 45 -0.14 -8.12 13.35
CA GLU A 45 1.21 -8.56 12.93
C GLU A 45 1.20 -9.50 11.72
N GLU A 46 0.18 -10.37 11.63
CA GLU A 46 -0.04 -11.22 10.47
C GLU A 46 -0.31 -10.38 9.20
N GLN A 47 -1.17 -9.36 9.31
CA GLN A 47 -1.43 -8.44 8.19
C GLN A 47 -0.15 -7.68 7.78
N LYS A 48 0.68 -7.26 8.72
CA LYS A 48 1.97 -6.60 8.42
C LYS A 48 2.92 -7.54 7.66
N LYS A 49 3.05 -8.80 8.08
CA LYS A 49 3.84 -9.82 7.37
C LYS A 49 3.32 -10.10 5.95
N MET A 50 2.00 -10.08 5.77
CA MET A 50 1.38 -10.23 4.45
C MET A 50 1.74 -9.08 3.49
N LEU A 51 1.98 -7.86 3.99
CA LEU A 51 2.46 -6.75 3.17
C LEU A 51 3.87 -7.02 2.64
N GLU A 52 4.76 -7.55 3.47
CA GLU A 52 6.13 -7.92 3.09
C GLU A 52 6.11 -9.04 2.05
N ALA A 53 5.30 -10.07 2.27
CA ALA A 53 5.10 -11.16 1.32
C ALA A 53 4.51 -10.67 -0.02
N SER A 54 3.55 -9.74 0.02
CA SER A 54 2.96 -9.13 -1.18
C SER A 54 4.00 -8.36 -2.00
N ALA A 55 4.86 -7.59 -1.33
CA ALA A 55 5.96 -6.88 -2.00
C ALA A 55 6.95 -7.86 -2.66
N ALA A 56 7.37 -8.90 -1.93
CA ALA A 56 8.25 -9.94 -2.47
C ALA A 56 7.64 -10.66 -3.68
N HIS A 57 6.33 -10.94 -3.63
CA HIS A 57 5.61 -11.54 -4.74
C HIS A 57 5.66 -10.67 -6.01
N TYR A 58 5.48 -9.35 -5.89
CA TYR A 58 5.60 -8.45 -7.04
C TYR A 58 7.01 -8.39 -7.62
N VAL A 59 8.05 -8.43 -6.78
CA VAL A 59 9.45 -8.52 -7.26
C VAL A 59 9.67 -9.80 -8.05
N HIS A 60 9.24 -10.95 -7.51
CA HIS A 60 9.34 -12.22 -8.22
C HIS A 60 8.57 -12.21 -9.54
N ASN A 61 7.34 -11.67 -9.53
CA ASN A 61 6.53 -11.56 -10.73
C ASN A 61 7.17 -10.64 -11.77
N ALA A 62 7.77 -9.51 -11.37
CA ALA A 62 8.51 -8.65 -12.29
C ALA A 62 9.68 -9.39 -12.96
N GLN A 63 10.43 -10.20 -12.21
CA GLN A 63 11.49 -11.04 -12.77
C GLN A 63 10.95 -12.08 -13.76
N ARG A 64 9.78 -12.69 -13.45
CA ARG A 64 9.10 -13.64 -14.35
C ARG A 64 8.71 -12.96 -15.66
N TYR A 65 8.01 -11.83 -15.60
CA TYR A 65 7.59 -11.09 -16.80
C TYR A 65 8.79 -10.57 -17.62
N ALA A 66 9.87 -10.15 -16.97
CA ALA A 66 11.08 -9.73 -17.69
C ALA A 66 11.75 -10.86 -18.49
N ARG A 67 11.58 -12.11 -18.06
CA ARG A 67 12.12 -13.29 -18.76
C ARG A 67 11.15 -13.86 -19.79
N ASP A 68 9.87 -13.93 -19.43
CA ASP A 68 8.92 -14.84 -20.07
C ASP A 68 7.81 -14.10 -20.85
N LEU A 69 7.69 -12.77 -20.74
CA LEU A 69 6.64 -12.03 -21.46
C LEU A 69 7.01 -11.81 -22.93
N GLU A 70 6.28 -12.49 -23.81
CA GLU A 70 6.33 -12.27 -25.25
C GLU A 70 5.14 -11.41 -25.71
N ARG A 71 5.26 -10.78 -26.88
CA ARG A 71 4.12 -10.06 -27.48
C ARG A 71 3.28 -11.08 -28.23
N ASP A 72 1.97 -11.02 -28.02
CA ASP A 72 1.03 -11.73 -28.89
C ASP A 72 1.07 -11.06 -30.28
N GLU A 73 1.32 -11.84 -31.33
CA GLU A 73 1.26 -11.43 -32.75
C GLU A 73 -0.19 -11.35 -33.27
#